data_AF-A0A0T7SC07-F1
#
_entry.id   AF-A0A0T7SC07-F1
#
_cell.length_a   1.000
_cell.length_b   1.000
_cell.length_c   1.000
_cell.angle_alpha   90.00
_cell.angle_beta   90.00
_cell.angle_gamma   90.00
#
_symmetry.space_group_name_H-M   'P 1'
#
loop_
_entity.id
_entity.type
_entity.pdbx_description
1 polymer ?
#
loop_
_entity_poly.entity_id
_entity_poly.type
_entity_poly.pdbx_seq_one_letter_code
_entity_poly.pdbx_strand_id
1 'polypeptide(L)'
;MSDLQTLQKYDNWKKSKSHRKTWIALLANLIGLPLALLLTWGILQVGVGSAWMLMKTSFASKEKIVEYIPKIEEVDSKLKSSVLSKPMNWLSKKHEEEIKANTHDLGIITISPTLESSVKKYAGILAGVWFLTVLVFWIILAWLSYWIIGKFVWKEPKLVEEEI
;
A
#
# COMPACT_ATOMS: atom_id res chain seq x y z
N MET A 1 -13.30 -53.30 -1.00
CA MET A 1 -13.76 -52.43 0.12
C MET A 1 -12.80 -51.27 0.38
N SER A 2 -11.48 -51.42 0.17
CA SER A 2 -10.48 -50.35 0.26
C SER A 2 -10.75 -49.19 -0.72
N ASP A 3 -11.04 -49.48 -2.00
CA ASP A 3 -11.22 -48.45 -3.04
C ASP A 3 -12.33 -47.43 -2.78
N LEU A 4 -13.45 -47.86 -2.19
CA LEU A 4 -14.55 -46.96 -1.85
C LEU A 4 -14.16 -45.97 -0.75
N GLN A 5 -13.33 -46.39 0.22
CA GLN A 5 -12.86 -45.51 1.28
C GLN A 5 -11.81 -44.51 0.76
N THR A 6 -10.93 -44.92 -0.16
CA THR A 6 -9.95 -44.03 -0.80
C THR A 6 -10.62 -42.98 -1.68
N LEU A 7 -11.63 -43.37 -2.48
CA LEU A 7 -12.43 -42.45 -3.28
C LEU A 7 -13.22 -41.46 -2.41
N GLN A 8 -13.85 -41.93 -1.34
CA GLN A 8 -14.60 -41.08 -0.41
C GLN A 8 -13.67 -40.11 0.35
N LYS A 9 -12.44 -40.54 0.70
CA LYS A 9 -11.39 -39.69 1.29
C LYS A 9 -10.89 -38.64 0.30
N TYR A 10 -10.74 -38.98 -0.98
CA TYR A 10 -10.35 -38.04 -2.04
C TYR A 10 -11.45 -37.00 -2.31
N ASP A 11 -12.72 -37.42 -2.36
CA ASP A 11 -13.84 -36.52 -2.62
C ASP A 11 -14.08 -35.56 -1.44
N ASN A 12 -13.93 -36.06 -0.20
CA ASN A 12 -13.91 -35.23 1.01
C ASN A 12 -12.71 -34.27 1.05
N TRP A 13 -11.53 -34.72 0.61
CA TRP A 13 -10.36 -33.85 0.47
C TRP A 13 -10.64 -32.73 -0.54
N LYS A 14 -11.23 -33.04 -1.70
CA LYS A 14 -11.56 -32.07 -2.77
C LYS A 14 -12.59 -31.04 -2.31
N LYS A 15 -13.64 -31.45 -1.61
CA LYS A 15 -14.64 -30.54 -1.00
C LYS A 15 -14.02 -29.65 0.09
N SER A 16 -13.18 -30.21 0.98
CA SER A 16 -12.53 -29.41 2.03
C SER A 16 -11.41 -28.50 1.51
N LYS A 17 -10.77 -28.86 0.37
CA LYS A 17 -9.70 -28.09 -0.30
C LYS A 17 -10.20 -26.70 -0.68
N SER A 18 -11.41 -26.59 -1.22
CA SER A 18 -12.00 -25.30 -1.64
C SER A 18 -12.26 -24.37 -0.45
N HIS A 19 -12.90 -24.88 0.61
CA HIS A 19 -13.16 -24.07 1.81
C HIS A 19 -11.88 -23.68 2.55
N ARG A 20 -10.94 -24.62 2.72
CA ARG A 20 -9.63 -24.33 3.36
C ARG A 20 -8.78 -23.35 2.55
N LYS A 21 -8.87 -23.39 1.21
CA LYS A 21 -8.24 -22.39 0.32
C LYS A 21 -8.68 -20.98 0.64
N THR A 22 -9.99 -20.76 0.76
CA THR A 22 -10.55 -19.44 1.04
C THR A 22 -10.15 -18.95 2.43
N TRP A 23 -10.21 -19.81 3.46
CA TRP A 23 -9.82 -19.43 4.83
C TRP A 23 -8.33 -19.10 4.97
N ILE A 24 -7.45 -19.88 4.34
CA ILE A 24 -6.02 -19.60 4.37
C ILE A 24 -5.71 -18.33 3.57
N ALA A 25 -6.37 -18.10 2.43
CA ALA A 25 -6.23 -16.85 1.68
C ALA A 25 -6.71 -15.63 2.48
N LEU A 26 -7.82 -15.76 3.22
CA LEU A 26 -8.31 -14.71 4.12
C LEU A 26 -7.33 -14.42 5.26
N LEU A 27 -6.80 -15.45 5.93
CA LEU A 27 -5.81 -15.29 6.99
C LEU A 27 -4.49 -14.71 6.47
N ALA A 28 -4.04 -15.14 5.28
CA ALA A 28 -2.86 -14.60 4.63
C ALA A 28 -3.04 -13.12 4.27
N ASN A 29 -4.23 -12.71 3.81
CA ASN A 29 -4.55 -11.30 3.59
C ASN A 29 -4.60 -10.50 4.89
N LEU A 30 -5.19 -11.08 5.95
CA LEU A 30 -5.32 -10.45 7.26
C LEU A 30 -3.96 -10.17 7.91
N ILE A 31 -2.99 -11.08 7.74
CA ILE A 31 -1.62 -10.94 8.26
C ILE A 31 -0.73 -10.15 7.29
N GLY A 32 -0.96 -10.29 5.98
CA GLY A 32 -0.19 -9.63 4.94
C GLY A 32 -0.35 -8.12 4.92
N LEU A 33 -1.53 -7.59 5.27
CA LEU A 33 -1.77 -6.15 5.34
C LEU A 33 -0.95 -5.46 6.47
N PRO A 34 -0.96 -5.93 7.73
CA PRO A 34 -0.06 -5.43 8.78
C PRO A 34 1.42 -5.49 8.38
N LEU A 35 1.85 -6.59 7.75
CA LEU A 35 3.22 -6.72 7.25
C LEU A 35 3.54 -5.69 6.16
N ALA A 36 2.63 -5.48 5.20
CA ALA A 36 2.79 -4.47 4.16
C ALA A 36 2.92 -3.06 4.74
N LEU A 37 2.12 -2.75 5.77
CA LEU A 37 2.20 -1.48 6.50
C LEU A 37 3.54 -1.32 7.22
N LEU A 38 4.04 -2.36 7.89
CA LEU A 38 5.34 -2.33 8.57
C LEU A 38 6.50 -2.18 7.58
N LEU A 39 6.47 -2.90 6.45
CA LEU A 39 7.48 -2.77 5.40
C LEU A 39 7.46 -1.38 4.77
N THR A 40 6.27 -0.85 4.49
CA THR A 40 6.11 0.48 3.93
C THR A 40 6.60 1.54 4.91
N TRP A 41 6.32 1.38 6.21
CA TRP A 41 6.87 2.24 7.24
C TRP A 41 8.40 2.14 7.31
N GLY A 42 8.98 0.94 7.26
CA GLY A 42 10.44 0.77 7.27
C GLY A 42 11.13 1.38 6.06
N ILE A 43 10.50 1.33 4.89
CA ILE A 43 11.07 1.81 3.63
C ILE A 43 10.86 3.31 3.46
N LEU A 44 9.64 3.81 3.69
CA LEU A 44 9.29 5.22 3.50
C LEU A 44 9.55 6.08 4.73
N GLN A 45 9.66 5.47 5.90
CA GLN A 45 9.72 6.15 7.21
C GLN A 45 8.49 7.04 7.51
N VAL A 46 7.43 6.87 6.73
CA VAL A 46 6.16 7.60 6.86
C VAL A 46 5.12 6.67 7.47
N GLY A 47 4.61 7.04 8.65
CA GLY A 47 3.58 6.27 9.36
C GLY A 47 2.17 6.55 8.85
N VAL A 48 1.23 5.69 9.25
CA VAL A 48 -0.21 5.81 8.92
C VAL A 48 -0.77 7.15 9.38
N GLY A 49 -0.35 7.66 10.54
CA GLY A 49 -0.78 8.96 11.05
C GLY A 49 -0.38 10.13 10.15
N SER A 50 0.81 10.07 9.53
CA SER A 50 1.27 11.06 8.56
C SER A 50 0.49 10.97 7.25
N ALA A 51 0.26 9.77 6.73
CA ALA A 51 -0.57 9.57 5.54
C ALA A 51 -2.02 10.05 5.76
N TRP A 52 -2.58 9.80 6.94
CA TRP A 52 -3.90 10.29 7.34
C TRP A 52 -3.94 11.82 7.45
N MET A 53 -2.88 12.43 7.98
CA MET A 53 -2.74 13.88 8.03
C MET A 53 -2.71 14.48 6.63
N LEU A 54 -1.92 13.93 5.69
CA LEU A 54 -1.91 14.38 4.29
C LEU A 54 -3.30 14.31 3.64
N MET A 55 -4.03 13.23 3.91
CA MET A 55 -5.39 13.05 3.41
C MET A 55 -6.35 14.11 3.98
N LYS A 56 -6.23 14.44 5.28
CA LYS A 56 -7.00 15.54 5.90
C LYS A 56 -6.64 16.90 5.32
N THR A 57 -5.36 17.14 5.02
CA THR A 57 -4.89 18.39 4.42
C THR A 57 -5.55 18.66 3.08
N SER A 58 -5.79 17.63 2.26
CA SER A 58 -6.51 17.75 0.98
C SER A 58 -7.92 18.33 1.11
N PHE A 59 -8.55 18.19 2.28
CA PHE A 59 -9.90 18.70 2.58
C PHE A 59 -9.92 19.86 3.58
N ALA A 60 -8.76 20.32 4.03
CA ALA A 60 -8.66 21.38 5.04
C ALA A 60 -9.12 22.74 4.50
N SER A 61 -9.69 23.60 5.37
CA SER A 61 -9.96 25.00 5.03
C SER A 61 -8.67 25.82 4.95
N LYS A 62 -8.68 26.95 4.23
CA LYS A 62 -7.52 27.86 4.06
C LYS A 62 -6.72 28.11 5.33
N GLU A 63 -7.42 28.43 6.41
CA GLU A 63 -6.83 28.77 7.71
C GLU A 63 -6.02 27.62 8.31
N LYS A 64 -6.46 26.38 8.08
CA LYS A 64 -5.80 25.19 8.62
C LYS A 64 -4.66 24.69 7.75
N ILE A 65 -4.58 25.10 6.48
CA ILE A 65 -3.51 24.66 5.57
C ILE A 65 -2.13 25.11 6.07
N VAL A 66 -2.03 26.31 6.63
CA VAL A 66 -0.77 26.85 7.18
C VAL A 66 -0.19 25.94 8.25
N GLU A 67 -1.05 25.37 9.10
CA GLU A 67 -0.63 24.42 10.16
C GLU A 67 -0.14 23.08 9.59
N TYR A 68 -0.55 22.73 8.37
CA TYR A 68 -0.16 21.49 7.70
C TYR A 68 1.10 21.62 6.85
N ILE A 69 1.48 22.81 6.38
CA ILE A 69 2.70 23.06 5.60
C ILE A 69 3.95 22.41 6.25
N PRO A 70 4.31 22.72 7.51
CA PRO A 70 5.51 22.14 8.11
C PRO A 70 5.45 20.61 8.21
N LYS A 71 4.25 20.03 8.34
CA LYS A 71 4.06 18.58 8.40
C LYS A 71 4.18 17.92 7.02
N ILE A 72 3.76 18.61 5.97
CA ILE A 72 3.92 18.16 4.58
C ILE A 72 5.40 18.16 4.21
N GLU A 73 6.14 19.21 4.57
CA GLU A 73 7.59 19.30 4.37
C GLU A 73 8.34 18.20 5.12
N GLU A 74 7.93 17.90 6.36
CA GLU A 74 8.51 16.79 7.13
C GLU A 74 8.29 15.44 6.43
N VAL A 75 7.09 15.19 5.90
CA VAL A 75 6.79 13.97 5.15
C VAL A 75 7.58 13.92 3.83
N ASP A 76 7.65 15.02 3.10
CA ASP A 76 8.44 15.11 1.87
C ASP A 76 9.93 14.83 2.16
N SER A 77 10.50 15.41 3.22
CA SER A 77 11.88 15.14 3.64
C SER A 77 12.10 13.65 3.94
N LYS A 78 11.18 13.00 4.66
CA LYS A 78 11.27 11.56 4.95
C LYS A 78 11.22 10.73 3.66
N LEU A 79 10.29 11.06 2.75
CA LEU A 79 10.18 10.37 1.46
C LEU A 79 11.40 10.63 0.56
N LYS A 80 11.99 11.82 0.60
CA LYS A 80 13.25 12.15 -0.09
C LYS A 80 14.47 11.42 0.49
N SER A 81 14.45 11.09 1.78
CA SER A 81 15.48 10.26 2.40
C SER A 81 15.29 8.76 2.18
N SER A 82 14.13 8.37 1.65
CA SER A 82 13.76 6.97 1.44
C SER A 82 14.24 6.40 0.09
N VAL A 83 13.87 5.15 -0.18
CA VAL A 83 14.07 4.49 -1.48
C VAL A 83 13.36 5.24 -2.63
N LEU A 84 12.37 6.07 -2.32
CA LEU A 84 11.69 6.94 -3.29
C LEU A 84 12.36 8.31 -3.47
N SER A 85 13.59 8.51 -3.00
CA SER A 85 14.34 9.77 -3.10
C SER A 85 14.33 10.41 -4.49
N LYS A 86 14.62 9.63 -5.54
CA LYS A 86 14.67 10.11 -6.93
C LYS A 86 13.31 10.61 -7.45
N PRO A 87 12.23 9.80 -7.43
CA PRO A 87 10.92 10.27 -7.88
C PRO A 87 10.39 11.42 -7.00
N MET A 88 10.72 11.42 -5.70
CA MET A 88 10.32 12.50 -4.78
C MET A 88 11.03 13.82 -5.04
N ASN A 89 12.34 13.79 -5.34
CA ASN A 89 13.08 14.98 -5.74
C ASN A 89 12.51 15.58 -7.04
N TRP A 90 12.12 14.73 -7.99
CA TRP A 90 11.47 15.18 -9.22
C TRP A 90 10.08 15.80 -8.95
N LEU A 91 9.24 15.13 -8.15
CA LEU A 91 7.90 15.62 -7.77
C LEU A 91 7.96 16.94 -6.99
N SER A 92 8.87 17.04 -6.03
CA SER A 92 9.05 18.26 -5.24
C SER A 92 9.56 19.42 -6.10
N LYS A 93 10.52 19.15 -7.01
CA LYS A 93 10.97 20.18 -7.97
C LYS A 93 9.83 20.66 -8.87
N LYS A 94 8.97 19.75 -9.33
CA LYS A 94 7.77 20.11 -10.11
C LYS A 94 6.80 20.99 -9.31
N HIS A 95 6.59 20.66 -8.04
CA HIS A 95 5.75 21.46 -7.15
C HIS A 95 6.33 22.86 -6.90
N GLU A 96 7.64 22.98 -6.67
CA GLU A 96 8.32 24.27 -6.52
C GLU A 96 8.24 25.12 -7.80
N GLU A 97 8.39 24.52 -8.98
CA GLU A 97 8.23 25.19 -10.28
C GLU A 97 6.79 25.73 -10.43
N GLU A 98 5.78 24.93 -10.09
CA GLU A 98 4.37 25.36 -10.10
C GLU A 98 4.11 26.50 -9.11
N ILE A 99 4.66 26.44 -7.91
CA ILE A 99 4.52 27.53 -6.93
C ILE A 99 5.19 28.80 -7.46
N LYS A 100 6.44 28.73 -7.95
CA LYS A 100 7.17 29.90 -8.46
C LYS A 100 6.49 30.55 -9.66
N ALA A 101 5.96 29.75 -10.60
CA ALA A 101 5.19 30.24 -11.73
C ALA A 101 3.91 30.99 -11.30
N ASN A 102 3.26 30.53 -10.22
CA ASN A 102 2.03 31.14 -9.71
C ASN A 102 2.26 32.29 -8.69
N THR A 103 3.48 32.42 -8.15
CA THR A 103 3.83 33.44 -7.14
C THR A 103 4.48 34.67 -7.78
N HIS A 104 4.97 34.57 -9.02
CA HIS A 104 5.57 35.68 -9.77
C HIS A 104 4.60 36.86 -10.03
N ASP A 105 3.30 36.68 -9.75
CA ASP A 105 2.23 37.65 -10.01
C ASP A 105 1.63 38.28 -8.73
N LEU A 106 1.96 37.74 -7.54
CA LEU A 106 1.37 38.20 -6.26
C LEU A 106 2.46 38.24 -5.18
N GLY A 107 3.15 39.38 -5.09
CA GLY A 107 4.24 39.65 -4.15
C GLY A 107 3.85 39.76 -2.67
N ILE A 108 2.81 39.05 -2.20
CA ILE A 108 2.40 39.06 -0.80
C ILE A 108 2.05 37.63 -0.37
N ILE A 109 2.49 37.26 0.83
CA ILE A 109 2.18 36.01 1.58
C ILE A 109 0.71 36.04 2.05
N THR A 110 -0.21 36.32 1.14
CA THR A 110 -1.63 36.05 1.32
C THR A 110 -1.85 34.67 0.70
N ILE A 111 -2.49 33.75 1.43
CA ILE A 111 -2.81 32.41 0.91
C ILE A 111 -3.78 32.58 -0.27
N SER A 112 -3.20 32.74 -1.45
CA SER A 112 -3.95 32.81 -2.68
C SER A 112 -4.72 31.50 -2.84
N PRO A 113 -5.92 31.52 -3.44
CA PRO A 113 -6.65 30.29 -3.76
C PRO A 113 -5.80 29.30 -4.56
N THR A 114 -4.84 29.81 -5.34
CA THR A 114 -3.85 29.05 -6.10
C THR A 114 -2.83 28.34 -5.21
N LEU A 115 -2.26 28.99 -4.19
CA LEU A 115 -1.33 28.34 -3.27
C LEU A 115 -2.01 27.24 -2.44
N GLU A 116 -3.22 27.50 -1.95
CA GLU A 116 -4.05 26.48 -1.27
C GLU A 116 -4.27 25.25 -2.16
N SER A 117 -4.66 25.46 -3.42
CA SER A 117 -4.93 24.38 -4.37
C SER A 117 -3.68 23.56 -4.64
N SER A 118 -2.53 24.21 -4.82
CA SER A 118 -1.24 23.54 -5.02
C SER A 118 -0.81 22.70 -3.82
N VAL A 119 -0.93 23.22 -2.59
CA VAL A 119 -0.58 22.48 -1.37
C VAL A 119 -1.50 21.27 -1.18
N LYS A 120 -2.81 21.43 -1.42
CA LYS A 120 -3.78 20.32 -1.37
C LYS A 120 -3.46 19.23 -2.40
N LYS A 121 -3.18 19.62 -3.64
CA LYS A 121 -2.78 18.68 -4.70
C LYS A 121 -1.53 17.92 -4.32
N TYR A 122 -0.52 18.62 -3.81
CA TYR A 122 0.73 18.00 -3.42
C TYR A 122 0.58 17.04 -2.24
N ALA A 123 -0.17 17.43 -1.20
CA ALA A 123 -0.52 16.52 -0.10
C ALA A 123 -1.27 15.27 -0.60
N GLY A 124 -2.21 15.44 -1.55
CA GLY A 124 -2.90 14.33 -2.21
C GLY A 124 -1.96 13.41 -2.97
N ILE A 125 -0.98 13.95 -3.70
CA ILE A 125 0.04 13.16 -4.40
C ILE A 125 0.89 12.37 -3.40
N LEU A 126 1.36 13.01 -2.32
CA LEU A 126 2.15 12.34 -1.28
C LEU A 126 1.38 11.19 -0.62
N ALA A 127 0.11 11.41 -0.29
CA ALA A 127 -0.77 10.37 0.21
C ALA A 127 -0.92 9.24 -0.82
N GLY A 128 -1.12 9.57 -2.10
CA GLY A 128 -1.22 8.62 -3.19
C GLY A 128 0.02 7.73 -3.33
N VAL A 129 1.23 8.32 -3.29
CA VAL A 129 2.50 7.59 -3.33
C VAL A 129 2.60 6.61 -2.14
N TRP A 130 2.21 7.04 -0.95
CA TRP A 130 2.22 6.18 0.23
C TRP A 130 1.24 5.00 0.07
N PHE A 131 -0.01 5.26 -0.31
CA PHE A 131 -1.01 4.21 -0.52
C PHE A 131 -0.62 3.24 -1.65
N LEU A 132 -0.07 3.75 -2.75
CA LEU A 132 0.41 2.93 -3.85
C LEU A 132 1.52 1.98 -3.38
N THR A 133 2.42 2.46 -2.53
CA THR A 133 3.50 1.65 -1.97
C THR A 133 2.97 0.53 -1.09
N VAL A 134 2.02 0.84 -0.19
CA VAL A 134 1.34 -0.18 0.63
C VAL A 134 0.65 -1.22 -0.25
N LEU A 135 -0.07 -0.78 -1.28
CA LEU A 135 -0.81 -1.65 -2.19
C LEU A 135 0.14 -2.60 -2.93
N VAL A 136 1.27 -2.09 -3.44
CA VAL A 136 2.29 -2.91 -4.11
C VAL A 136 2.83 -3.99 -3.16
N PHE A 137 3.22 -3.63 -1.94
CA PHE A 137 3.68 -4.62 -0.96
C PHE A 137 2.61 -5.63 -0.60
N TRP A 138 1.37 -5.18 -0.45
CA TRP A 138 0.25 -6.07 -0.13
C TRP A 138 0.00 -7.07 -1.25
N ILE A 139 0.00 -6.65 -2.52
CA ILE A 139 -0.14 -7.54 -3.68
C ILE A 139 1.01 -8.55 -3.73
N ILE A 140 2.25 -8.11 -3.53
CA ILE A 140 3.43 -8.99 -3.52
C ILE A 140 3.28 -10.06 -2.43
N LEU A 141 2.90 -9.67 -1.21
CA LEU A 141 2.71 -10.60 -0.10
C LEU A 141 1.53 -11.56 -0.31
N ALA A 142 0.42 -11.08 -0.87
CA ALA A 142 -0.72 -11.91 -1.22
C ALA A 142 -0.34 -12.96 -2.27
N TRP A 143 0.42 -12.56 -3.29
CA TRP A 143 0.91 -13.45 -4.33
C TRP A 143 1.91 -14.49 -3.79
N LEU A 144 2.88 -14.07 -2.96
CA LEU A 144 3.81 -14.97 -2.27
C LEU A 144 3.08 -15.98 -1.40
N SER A 145 2.07 -15.53 -0.65
CA SER A 145 1.25 -16.42 0.17
C SER A 145 0.54 -17.45 -0.68
N TYR A 146 -0.12 -17.03 -1.76
CA TYR A 146 -0.78 -17.95 -2.70
C TYR A 146 0.20 -18.99 -3.26
N TRP A 147 1.40 -18.56 -3.65
CA TRP A 147 2.44 -19.43 -4.18
C TRP A 147 2.94 -20.47 -3.17
N ILE A 148 3.22 -20.05 -1.92
CA ILE A 148 3.68 -20.94 -0.84
C ILE A 148 2.61 -21.98 -0.51
N ILE A 149 1.35 -21.55 -0.35
CA ILE A 149 0.26 -22.48 -0.01
C ILE A 149 0.02 -23.45 -1.19
N GLY A 150 0.08 -22.94 -2.43
CA GLY A 150 0.09 -23.71 -3.68
C GLY A 150 1.09 -24.86 -3.68
N LYS A 151 2.34 -24.56 -3.37
CA LYS A 151 3.47 -25.49 -3.49
C LYS A 151 3.62 -26.44 -2.31
N PHE A 152 3.36 -25.97 -1.08
CA PHE A 152 3.70 -26.72 0.14
C PHE A 152 2.51 -27.30 0.88
N VAL A 153 1.36 -26.62 0.88
CA VAL A 153 0.19 -27.04 1.69
C VAL A 153 -0.77 -27.92 0.88
N TRP A 154 -0.82 -27.76 -0.45
CA TRP A 154 -1.67 -28.55 -1.34
C TRP A 154 -0.94 -29.66 -2.09
N LYS A 155 -0.06 -30.41 -1.41
CA LYS A 155 0.37 -31.70 -1.95
C LYS A 155 -0.86 -32.62 -2.07
N GLU A 156 -1.15 -33.06 -3.29
CA GLU A 156 -2.25 -33.98 -3.55
C GLU A 156 -1.97 -35.32 -2.86
N PRO A 157 -2.97 -35.89 -2.13
CA PRO A 157 -2.84 -37.26 -1.67
C PRO A 157 -2.71 -38.15 -2.91
N LYS A 158 -1.63 -38.93 -3.00
CA LYS A 158 -1.41 -39.86 -4.11
C LYS A 158 -2.65 -40.76 -4.25
N LEU A 159 -3.28 -40.72 -5.42
CA LEU A 159 -4.40 -41.58 -5.78
C LEU A 159 -3.83 -42.95 -6.16
N VAL A 160 -3.63 -43.80 -5.14
CA VAL A 160 -3.20 -45.20 -5.28
C VAL A 160 -1.79 -45.32 -5.88
N GLU A 161 -0.95 -46.15 -5.27
CA GLU A 161 0.32 -46.53 -5.90
C GLU A 161 -0.04 -47.19 -7.24
N GLU A 162 0.51 -46.70 -8.34
CA GLU A 162 0.59 -47.50 -9.56
C GLU A 162 1.36 -48.78 -9.16
N GLU A 163 0.62 -49.83 -8.83
CA GLU A 163 1.18 -51.17 -8.64
C GLU A 163 1.83 -51.55 -9.97
N ILE A 164 3.16 -51.67 -9.93
CA ILE A 164 4.05 -52.23 -10.95
C ILE A 164 3.79 -53.73 -11.07
#